data_AF-A0A318KJJ9-F1
#
_entry.id   AF-A0A318KJJ9-F1
#
_cell.length_a   1.000
_cell.length_b   1.000
_cell.length_c   1.000
_cell.angle_alpha   90.00
_cell.angle_beta   90.00
_cell.angle_gamma   90.00
#
_symmetry.space_group_name_H-M   'P 1'
#
loop_
_entity.id
_entity.type
_entity.pdbx_description
1 polymer ?
#
loop_
_entity_poly.entity_id
_entity_poly.type
_entity_poly.pdbx_seq_one_letter_code
_entity_poly.pdbx_strand_id
1 'polypeptide(L)' 'MSSTIAFRATDADRELVQQLAEPGETASDVLRRALRVLERERWHEEMQNAADRIVASGENLADEPDAW' A
#
# COMPACT_ATOMS: atom_id res chain seq x y z
N MET A 1 15.07 13.12 -4.94
CA MET A 1 16.30 12.39 -5.33
C MET A 1 15.89 10.97 -5.67
N SER A 2 16.13 10.46 -6.88
CA SER A 2 15.87 9.05 -7.21
C SER A 2 17.17 8.26 -7.19
N SER A 3 17.19 7.13 -6.48
CA SER A 3 18.23 6.10 -6.60
C SER A 3 17.75 4.99 -7.53
N THR A 4 18.69 4.33 -8.20
CA THR A 4 18.37 3.19 -9.08
C THR A 4 18.23 1.91 -8.24
N ILE A 5 17.09 1.23 -8.38
CA ILE A 5 16.86 -0.12 -7.83
C ILE A 5 16.78 -1.08 -9.01
N ALA A 6 17.61 -2.12 -9.02
CA ALA A 6 17.57 -3.15 -10.07
C ALA A 6 16.44 -4.15 -9.80
N PHE A 7 15.53 -4.30 -10.76
CA PHE A 7 14.45 -5.28 -10.72
C PHE A 7 14.66 -6.36 -11.78
N ARG A 8 14.83 -7.61 -11.36
CA ARG A 8 14.96 -8.76 -12.27
C ARG A 8 13.59 -9.35 -12.55
N ALA A 9 12.89 -8.76 -13.52
CA ALA A 9 11.57 -9.20 -13.94
C ALA A 9 11.59 -10.62 -14.54
N THR A 10 10.64 -11.45 -14.12
CA THR A 10 10.25 -12.67 -14.83
C THR A 10 9.47 -12.33 -16.12
N ASP A 11 9.16 -13.34 -16.93
CA ASP A 11 8.29 -13.14 -18.10
C ASP A 11 6.87 -12.74 -17.71
N ALA A 12 6.34 -13.32 -16.63
CA ALA A 12 5.03 -12.95 -16.09
C ALA A 12 5.00 -11.49 -15.61
N ASP A 13 6.05 -11.03 -14.94
CA ASP A 13 6.14 -9.62 -14.51
C ASP A 13 6.17 -8.68 -15.73
N ARG A 14 6.90 -9.06 -16.79
CA ARG A 14 6.96 -8.28 -18.03
C ARG A 14 5.60 -8.18 -18.70
N GLU A 15 4.90 -9.29 -18.80
CA GLU A 15 3.56 -9.34 -19.40
C GLU A 15 2.57 -8.51 -18.58
N LEU A 16 2.58 -8.65 -17.25
CA LEU A 16 1.73 -7.87 -16.37
C LEU A 16 2.00 -6.37 -16.48
N VAL A 17 3.27 -5.95 -16.51
CA VAL A 17 3.64 -4.54 -16.70
C VAL A 17 3.12 -4.01 -18.04
N GLN A 18 3.19 -4.80 -19.11
CA GLN A 18 2.66 -4.40 -20.41
C GLN A 18 1.14 -4.28 -20.41
N GLN A 19 0.44 -5.21 -19.76
CA GLN A 19 -1.02 -5.18 -19.65
C GLN A 19 -1.54 -4.00 -18.80
N LEU A 20 -0.78 -3.61 -17.77
CA LEU A 20 -1.16 -2.53 -16.84
C LEU A 20 -0.67 -1.15 -17.23
N ALA A 21 0.22 -1.05 -18.22
CA ALA A 21 0.78 0.20 -18.68
C ALA A 21 -0.26 1.03 -19.43
N GLU A 22 -0.45 2.28 -18.99
CA GLU A 22 -1.26 3.26 -19.72
C GLU A 22 -0.42 3.95 -20.83
N PRO A 23 -1.05 4.56 -21.85
CA PRO A 23 -0.33 5.27 -22.90
C PRO A 23 0.64 6.32 -22.35
N GLY A 24 1.93 6.14 -22.64
CA GLY A 24 3.00 7.05 -22.20
C GLY A 24 3.64 6.70 -20.85
N GLU A 25 3.15 5.68 -20.14
CA GLU A 25 3.80 5.20 -18.92
C GLU A 25 5.06 4.39 -19.23
N THR A 26 6.09 4.57 -18.41
CA THR A 26 7.25 3.67 -18.38
C THR A 26 6.99 2.51 -17.42
N ALA A 27 7.76 1.42 -17.54
CA ALA A 27 7.72 0.32 -16.56
C ALA A 27 7.96 0.80 -15.12
N SER A 28 8.81 1.82 -14.92
CA SER A 28 9.05 2.40 -13.60
C SER A 28 7.82 3.13 -13.05
N ASP A 29 6.97 3.71 -13.91
CA ASP A 29 5.74 4.38 -13.48
C ASP A 29 4.70 3.36 -13.05
N VAL A 30 4.54 2.27 -13.82
CA VAL A 30 3.67 1.14 -13.46
C VAL A 30 4.10 0.53 -12.12
N LEU A 31 5.40 0.25 -11.97
CA LEU A 31 5.94 -0.31 -10.71
C LEU A 31 5.76 0.66 -9.54
N ARG A 32 5.92 1.97 -9.74
CA ARG A 32 5.67 2.96 -8.68
C ARG A 32 4.21 2.97 -8.27
N ARG A 33 3.28 2.87 -9.22
CA ARG A 33 1.83 2.77 -8.94
C ARG A 33 1.50 1.48 -8.19
N ALA A 34 2.08 0.35 -8.58
CA ALA A 34 1.94 -0.91 -7.85
C ALA A 34 2.45 -0.82 -6.40
N LEU A 35 3.60 -0.18 -6.16
CA LEU A 35 4.11 0.04 -4.80
C LEU A 35 3.16 0.90 -3.94
N ARG A 36 2.47 1.89 -4.53
CA ARG A 36 1.45 2.67 -3.81
C ARG A 36 0.19 1.87 -3.47
N VAL A 37 -0.11 0.84 -4.26
CA VAL A 37 -1.18 -0.11 -3.92
C VAL A 37 -0.78 -0.93 -2.70
N LEU A 38 0.42 -1.51 -2.70
CA LEU A 38 0.94 -2.29 -1.57
C LEU A 38 1.06 -1.46 -0.27
N GLU A 39 1.47 -0.19 -0.38
CA GLU A 39 1.53 0.73 0.77
C GLU A 39 0.15 0.91 1.42
N ARG A 40 -0.90 1.05 0.61
CA ARG A 40 -2.28 1.21 1.09
C ARG A 40 -2.82 -0.09 1.71
N GLU A 41 -2.53 -1.24 1.11
CA GLU A 41 -2.92 -2.54 1.67
C GLU A 41 -2.31 -2.75 3.05
N ARG A 42 -1.02 -2.48 3.20
CA ARG A 42 -0.34 -2.52 4.49
C ARG A 42 -0.97 -1.56 5.51
N TRP A 43 -1.30 -0.34 5.09
CA TRP A 43 -1.97 0.61 5.97
C TRP A 43 -3.32 0.08 6.46
N HIS A 44 -4.12 -0.54 5.58
CA HIS A 44 -5.39 -1.16 5.97
C HIS A 44 -5.20 -2.29 6.99
N GLU A 45 -4.20 -3.17 6.78
CA GLU A 45 -3.86 -4.23 7.74
C GLU A 45 -3.44 -3.66 9.10
N GLU A 46 -2.61 -2.62 9.11
CA GLU A 46 -2.16 -1.95 10.33
C GLU A 46 -3.33 -1.29 11.09
N MET A 47 -4.27 -0.66 10.37
CA MET A 47 -5.47 -0.07 10.96
C MET A 47 -6.42 -1.13 11.52
N GLN A 48 -6.64 -2.24 10.80
CA GLN A 48 -7.46 -3.36 11.28
C GLN A 48 -6.88 -3.93 12.58
N ASN A 49 -5.57 -4.17 12.61
CA ASN A 49 -4.87 -4.66 13.81
C ASN A 49 -4.89 -3.65 14.96
N ALA A 50 -4.96 -2.34 14.68
CA ALA A 50 -5.12 -1.32 15.72
C ALA A 50 -6.54 -1.36 16.30
N ALA A 51 -7.57 -1.44 15.45
CA ALA A 51 -8.95 -1.56 15.88
C ALA A 51 -9.19 -2.82 16.73
N ASP A 52 -8.67 -3.97 16.30
CA ASP A 52 -8.80 -5.22 17.04
C ASP A 52 -8.13 -5.15 18.43
N ARG A 53 -7.01 -4.43 18.55
CA ARG A 53 -6.36 -4.20 19.85
C ARG A 53 -7.17 -3.32 20.78
N ILE A 54 -7.80 -2.26 20.28
CA ILE A 54 -8.69 -1.38 21.06
C ILE A 54 -9.90 -2.17 21.55
N VAL A 55 -10.52 -2.97 20.67
CA VAL A 55 -11.63 -3.85 21.05
C VAL A 55 -11.19 -4.85 22.13
N ALA A 56 -10.00 -5.45 21.99
CA ALA A 56 -9.47 -6.42 22.94
C ALA A 56 -9.01 -5.80 24.27
N SER A 57 -8.58 -4.54 24.30
CA SER A 57 -8.22 -3.84 25.54
C SER A 57 -9.44 -3.49 26.38
N GLY A 58 -10.64 -3.51 25.79
CA GLY A 58 -11.87 -3.09 26.44
C GLY A 58 -11.95 -1.57 26.64
N GLU A 59 -11.04 -0.81 26.01
CA GLU A 59 -11.14 0.66 25.96
C GLU A 59 -12.30 1.04 25.06
N ASN A 60 -13.31 1.65 25.66
CA ASN A 60 -14.36 2.34 24.93
C ASN A 60 -13.90 3.76 24.64
N LEU A 61 -13.37 4.01 23.43
CA LEU A 61 -12.98 5.35 22.99
C LEU A 61 -14.13 6.37 23.00
N ALA A 62 -15.40 5.92 23.08
CA ALA A 62 -16.55 6.81 23.25
C ALA A 62 -16.69 7.36 24.69
N ASP A 63 -15.95 6.82 25.66
CA ASP A 63 -15.92 7.31 27.04
C ASP A 63 -14.88 8.43 27.24
N GLU A 64 -14.02 8.69 26.23
CA GLU A 64 -13.15 9.86 26.23
C GLU A 64 -13.94 11.09 25.77
N PRO A 65 -13.97 12.18 26.56
CA PRO A 65 -14.63 13.41 26.13
C PRO A 65 -13.89 13.96 24.92
N ASP A 66 -14.63 14.18 23.84
CA ASP A 66 -14.16 14.84 22.62
C ASP A 66 -13.53 16.20 22.99
N ALA A 67 -12.21 16.24 23.04
CA ALA A 67 -11.42 17.41 23.35
C ALA A 67 -11.00 18.11 22.05
N TRP A 68 -11.99 18.60 21.29
CA TRP A 68 -11.79 19.41 20.10
C TRP A 68 -12.56 20.73 20.18
#